data_AF-A0AB34KBW1-F1
#
_entry.id   AF-A0AB34KBW1-F1
#
_cell.length_a   1.000
_cell.length_b   1.000
_cell.length_c   1.000
_cell.angle_alpha   90.00
_cell.angle_beta   90.00
_cell.angle_gamma   90.00
#
_symmetry.space_group_name_H-M   'P 1'
#
loop_
_entity.id
_entity.type
_entity.pdbx_description
1 polymer ?
#
loop_
_entity_poly.entity_id
_entity_poly.type
_entity_poly.pdbx_seq_one_letter_code
_entity_poly.pdbx_strand_id
1 'polypeptide(L)'
;MWFVAALFSLLAATGLLVHYAERSTTFIILLTVGFSWSLGFSYFLFLPFDIEHAMCQACLKIQAGECSCLPSPGIESLESIIPLAYGITMLLAYLMNDLVREFLSSGEFTARGRARDALHSAAYFYIPAVVLGLVLIFYLVFTTGVSFSQVRQIGRGMMNTIGLFILIAFLGYGLVEVPRMLWNKGNTEGQVRYLKFRVATQSEAVQNARRRLEETLELVHATNNQLSQEKGAAPRLQVYMRQLLQRCPASSPAAPIRPASESGTPTAPAATPARPFGGLFGGASASITPAQGSSRSAERPHSPTTRKQLVSLHARLKLAIANERRARSMYELYLRKALRMMALADNNAAATGSARVYRRVLKPAFYRATSVCCMALSGIFIWCEGTILFDDAPFNLNLSPLSLFFRLVGSSGGGFGALVLLYIALLYCALCTYYAMFTMRLCEGTTLYPHGHSDASSLLFNATYACRLGPPLCFNFLKLLHEKDSSGVFRHSAMTTYFTKTAFGTMDQIPLFGNDYFSNYAPLLIVILCGCTYLNLGSTMMGCCSACLPCFAAPAFSFDEDFSDTRIDHGAQIIAREKRALADGVPLGTNLQLLSGATSDGEDASRVRVGAGNSGTTSRWNRLNDDNL
;
A
#
# COMPACT_ATOMS: atom_id res chain seq x y z
N MET A 1 -9.90 30.30 -0.12
CA MET A 1 -9.80 29.09 -0.97
C MET A 1 -9.02 27.95 -0.33
N TRP A 2 -7.85 28.17 0.30
CA TRP A 2 -7.13 27.10 1.01
C TRP A 2 -7.94 26.41 2.13
N PHE A 3 -8.92 27.09 2.76
CA PHE A 3 -9.77 26.47 3.79
C PHE A 3 -10.61 25.35 3.18
N VAL A 4 -11.04 25.54 1.93
CA VAL A 4 -11.78 24.52 1.16
C VAL A 4 -10.87 23.36 0.82
N ALA A 5 -9.62 23.62 0.41
CA ALA A 5 -8.63 22.56 0.17
C ALA A 5 -8.30 21.76 1.44
N ALA A 6 -8.11 22.41 2.59
CA ALA A 6 -7.88 21.76 3.88
C ALA A 6 -9.11 20.97 4.36
N LEU A 7 -10.31 21.52 4.17
CA LEU A 7 -11.55 20.81 4.47
C LEU A 7 -11.70 19.58 3.57
N PHE A 8 -11.41 19.71 2.28
CA PHE A 8 -11.45 18.59 1.34
C PHE A 8 -10.45 17.50 1.71
N SER A 9 -9.21 17.85 2.08
CA SER A 9 -8.21 16.85 2.51
C SER A 9 -8.65 16.13 3.78
N LEU A 10 -9.28 16.84 4.73
CA LEU A 10 -9.83 16.26 5.95
C LEU A 10 -11.01 15.31 5.66
N LEU A 11 -11.95 15.74 4.80
CA LEU A 11 -13.10 14.92 4.42
C LEU A 11 -12.66 13.68 3.63
N ALA A 12 -11.69 13.82 2.73
CA ALA A 12 -11.12 12.70 1.98
C ALA A 12 -10.44 11.70 2.93
N ALA A 13 -9.60 12.18 3.87
CA ALA A 13 -8.97 11.33 4.87
C ALA A 13 -9.99 10.61 5.76
N THR A 14 -11.05 11.32 6.18
CA THR A 14 -12.14 10.74 6.99
C THR A 14 -12.91 9.67 6.21
N GLY A 15 -13.25 9.93 4.95
CA GLY A 15 -13.92 8.95 4.09
C GLY A 15 -13.07 7.70 3.85
N LEU A 16 -11.76 7.87 3.66
CA LEU A 16 -10.82 6.75 3.56
C LEU A 16 -10.71 5.96 4.86
N LEU A 17 -10.71 6.61 6.03
CA LEU A 17 -10.70 5.93 7.32
C LEU A 17 -11.96 5.09 7.51
N VAL A 18 -13.13 5.65 7.21
CA VAL A 18 -14.40 4.90 7.26
C VAL A 18 -14.38 3.71 6.31
N HIS A 19 -13.71 3.83 5.17
CA HIS A 19 -13.60 2.77 4.18
C HIS A 19 -12.62 1.65 4.60
N TYR A 20 -11.46 1.99 5.15
CA TYR A 20 -10.36 1.05 5.38
C TYR A 20 -10.21 0.58 6.83
N ALA A 21 -10.45 1.45 7.81
CA ALA A 21 -10.07 1.19 9.20
C ALA A 21 -10.97 0.15 9.89
N GLU A 22 -10.34 -0.79 10.57
CA GLU A 22 -11.05 -1.78 11.37
C GLU A 22 -11.85 -1.10 12.50
N ARG A 23 -13.10 -1.54 12.73
CA ARG A 23 -13.99 -0.97 13.75
C ARG A 23 -13.43 -1.06 15.18
N SER A 24 -12.51 -2.00 15.42
CA SER A 24 -11.84 -2.19 16.72
C SER A 24 -10.67 -1.21 16.93
N THR A 25 -10.33 -0.41 15.93
CA THR A 25 -9.19 0.53 15.99
C THR A 25 -9.46 1.65 16.97
N THR A 26 -8.51 1.90 17.88
CA THR A 26 -8.61 2.96 18.89
C THR A 26 -8.68 4.35 18.24
N PHE A 27 -9.50 5.24 18.81
CA PHE A 27 -9.69 6.61 18.32
C PHE A 27 -8.38 7.40 18.14
N ILE A 28 -7.41 7.25 19.05
CA ILE A 28 -6.11 7.93 18.94
C ILE A 28 -5.39 7.56 17.62
N ILE A 29 -5.45 6.29 17.23
CA ILE A 29 -4.82 5.79 15.99
C ILE A 29 -5.54 6.38 14.78
N LEU A 30 -6.88 6.41 14.81
CA LEU A 30 -7.68 7.03 13.75
C LEU A 30 -7.35 8.52 13.59
N LEU A 31 -7.16 9.25 14.70
CA LEU A 31 -6.77 10.65 14.70
C LEU A 31 -5.37 10.84 14.11
N THR A 32 -4.37 10.03 14.52
CA THR A 32 -3.01 10.10 13.97
C THR A 32 -2.96 9.81 12.48
N VAL A 33 -3.66 8.77 12.01
CA VAL A 33 -3.72 8.40 10.59
C VAL A 33 -4.49 9.44 9.79
N GLY A 34 -5.64 9.89 10.28
CA GLY A 34 -6.46 10.90 9.61
C GLY A 34 -5.73 12.24 9.47
N PHE A 35 -4.99 12.65 10.51
CA PHE A 35 -4.16 13.84 10.46
C PHE A 35 -2.99 13.69 9.45
N SER A 36 -2.31 12.54 9.45
CA SER A 36 -1.23 12.24 8.51
C SER A 36 -1.71 12.25 7.05
N TRP A 37 -2.84 11.60 6.76
CA TRP A 37 -3.45 11.61 5.42
C TRP A 37 -3.91 13.00 5.02
N SER A 38 -4.57 13.75 5.89
CA SER A 38 -5.01 15.11 5.59
C SER A 38 -3.84 16.01 5.21
N LEU A 39 -2.74 15.97 5.98
CA LEU A 39 -1.52 16.73 5.65
C LEU A 39 -0.88 16.23 4.35
N GLY A 40 -0.72 14.92 4.17
CA GLY A 40 -0.17 14.33 2.95
C GLY A 40 -0.93 14.75 1.69
N PHE A 41 -2.26 14.78 1.75
CA PHE A 41 -3.10 15.16 0.61
C PHE A 41 -3.24 16.67 0.39
N SER A 42 -2.92 17.49 1.39
CA SER A 42 -3.09 18.94 1.30
C SER A 42 -2.13 19.61 0.31
N TYR A 43 -0.91 19.07 0.14
CA TYR A 43 0.14 19.68 -0.69
C TYR A 43 -0.29 19.92 -2.13
N PHE A 44 -0.85 18.91 -2.78
CA PHE A 44 -1.27 19.00 -4.18
C PHE A 44 -2.55 19.84 -4.36
N LEU A 45 -3.27 20.14 -3.28
CA LEU A 45 -4.42 21.05 -3.31
C LEU A 45 -3.99 22.50 -3.15
N PHE A 46 -2.88 22.78 -2.46
CA PHE A 46 -2.36 24.14 -2.27
C PHE A 46 -1.45 24.61 -3.40
N LEU A 47 -0.67 23.70 -3.98
CA LEU A 47 0.35 24.06 -4.98
C LEU A 47 -0.20 24.84 -6.18
N PRO A 48 -1.38 24.52 -6.77
CA PRO A 48 -1.92 25.29 -7.90
C PRO A 48 -2.14 26.77 -7.58
N PHE A 49 -2.56 27.10 -6.35
CA PHE A 49 -2.70 28.50 -5.91
C PHE A 49 -1.35 29.18 -5.72
N ASP A 50 -0.35 28.48 -5.19
CA ASP A 50 1.00 28.99 -5.02
C ASP A 50 1.65 29.28 -6.39
N ILE A 51 1.44 28.41 -7.38
CA ILE A 51 1.92 28.61 -8.76
C ILE A 51 1.20 29.80 -9.41
N GLU A 52 -0.13 29.89 -9.32
CA GLU A 52 -0.87 31.01 -9.91
C GLU A 52 -0.42 32.35 -9.32
N HIS A 53 -0.21 32.41 -8.00
CA HIS A 53 0.32 33.60 -7.36
C HIS A 53 1.74 33.95 -7.84
N ALA A 54 2.62 32.94 -7.98
CA ALA A 54 3.97 33.13 -8.50
C ALA A 54 3.97 33.63 -9.96
N MET A 55 3.05 33.13 -10.80
CA MET A 55 2.85 33.59 -12.18
C MET A 55 2.42 35.06 -12.22
N CYS A 56 1.44 35.43 -11.40
CA CYS A 56 1.00 36.81 -11.30
C CYS A 56 2.13 37.75 -10.85
N GLN A 57 2.88 37.39 -9.80
CA GLN A 57 4.01 38.20 -9.34
C GLN A 57 5.11 38.34 -10.42
N ALA A 58 5.40 37.27 -11.16
CA ALA A 58 6.37 37.32 -12.26
C ALA A 58 5.90 38.25 -13.39
N CYS A 59 4.60 38.20 -13.74
CA CYS A 59 4.01 39.07 -14.76
C CYS A 59 4.05 40.55 -14.33
N LEU A 60 3.64 40.87 -13.11
CA LEU A 60 3.62 42.25 -12.59
C LEU A 60 5.01 42.91 -12.58
N LYS A 61 6.08 42.13 -12.43
CA LYS A 61 7.47 42.64 -12.52
C LYS A 61 7.87 43.04 -13.93
N ILE A 62 7.23 42.47 -14.95
CA ILE A 62 7.54 42.71 -16.37
C ILE A 62 6.60 43.78 -16.93
N GLN A 63 5.30 43.64 -16.69
CA GLN A 63 4.27 44.54 -17.20
C GLN A 63 3.11 44.69 -16.21
N ALA A 64 3.01 45.83 -15.53
CA ALA A 64 2.03 46.03 -14.46
C ALA A 64 0.55 46.14 -14.93
N GLY A 65 0.29 46.32 -16.24
CA GLY A 65 -1.03 46.68 -16.77
C GLY A 65 -1.81 45.59 -17.52
N GLU A 66 -1.16 44.50 -17.95
CA GLU A 66 -1.78 43.45 -18.80
C GLU A 66 -1.95 42.09 -18.10
N CYS A 67 -1.62 41.99 -16.82
CA CYS A 67 -1.68 40.74 -16.08
C CYS A 67 -3.10 40.41 -15.59
N SER A 68 -3.59 39.22 -15.95
CA SER A 68 -4.87 38.63 -15.52
C SER A 68 -4.74 37.86 -14.20
N CYS A 69 -4.31 38.55 -13.15
CA CYS A 69 -4.13 37.97 -11.82
C CYS A 69 -5.47 37.65 -11.13
N LEU A 70 -5.59 36.51 -10.44
CA LEU A 70 -6.75 36.26 -9.57
C LEU A 70 -6.60 36.94 -8.20
N PRO A 71 -7.68 37.48 -7.63
CA PRO A 71 -7.67 37.95 -6.25
C PRO A 71 -7.56 36.75 -5.30
N SER A 72 -6.40 36.61 -4.66
CA SER A 72 -6.11 35.55 -3.70
C SER A 72 -5.91 36.12 -2.29
N PRO A 73 -6.99 36.59 -1.61
CA PRO A 73 -6.85 37.22 -0.30
C PRO A 73 -6.19 36.26 0.71
N GLY A 74 -5.15 36.77 1.35
CA GLY A 74 -4.39 36.10 2.39
C GLY A 74 -3.27 35.18 1.90
N ILE A 75 -3.05 34.99 0.58
CA ILE A 75 -2.02 34.09 0.01
C ILE A 75 -0.66 34.11 0.74
N GLU A 76 -0.26 35.26 1.28
CA GLU A 76 0.89 35.49 2.16
C GLU A 76 0.98 34.52 3.36
N SER A 77 -0.16 34.04 3.87
CA SER A 77 -0.23 33.05 4.95
C SER A 77 0.45 31.73 4.58
N LEU A 78 0.53 31.40 3.28
CA LEU A 78 1.25 30.21 2.79
C LEU A 78 2.73 30.25 3.12
N GLU A 79 3.33 31.43 3.23
CA GLU A 79 4.73 31.61 3.65
C GLU A 79 5.00 31.01 5.03
N SER A 80 4.00 31.04 5.92
CA SER A 80 4.10 30.43 7.26
C SER A 80 3.51 29.01 7.32
N ILE A 81 2.41 28.75 6.60
CA ILE A 81 1.69 27.47 6.65
C ILE A 81 2.51 26.35 6.00
N ILE A 82 3.14 26.60 4.84
CA ILE A 82 3.88 25.55 4.11
C ILE A 82 5.08 25.03 4.93
N PRO A 83 5.95 25.88 5.52
CA PRO A 83 7.03 25.40 6.39
C PRO A 83 6.53 24.62 7.61
N LEU A 84 5.45 25.07 8.24
CA LEU A 84 4.86 24.39 9.38
C LEU A 84 4.32 23.02 8.99
N ALA A 85 3.51 22.95 7.92
CA ALA A 85 2.97 21.70 7.40
C ALA A 85 4.09 20.74 6.99
N TYR A 86 5.14 21.24 6.33
CA TYR A 86 6.33 20.47 5.96
C TYR A 86 7.06 19.89 7.18
N GLY A 87 7.32 20.69 8.21
CA GLY A 87 7.96 20.22 9.44
C GLY A 87 7.15 19.13 10.14
N ILE A 88 5.83 19.32 10.24
CA ILE A 88 4.92 18.32 10.83
C ILE A 88 4.90 17.04 9.99
N THR A 89 4.83 17.17 8.67
CA THR A 89 4.81 16.02 7.74
C THR A 89 6.09 15.21 7.83
N MET A 90 7.25 15.85 7.94
CA MET A 90 8.54 15.17 8.15
C MET A 90 8.59 14.43 9.48
N LEU A 91 8.12 15.06 10.56
CA LEU A 91 8.03 14.41 11.89
C LEU A 91 7.11 13.19 11.88
N LEU A 92 5.97 13.27 11.19
CA LEU A 92 5.04 12.16 11.05
C LEU A 92 5.63 11.03 10.20
N ALA A 93 6.21 11.37 9.06
CA ALA A 93 6.78 10.44 8.07
C ALA A 93 8.02 9.69 8.56
N TYR A 94 8.87 10.31 9.39
CA TYR A 94 10.17 9.76 9.76
C TYR A 94 10.32 9.50 11.26
N LEU A 95 9.25 9.63 12.05
CA LEU A 95 9.33 9.30 13.48
C LEU A 95 8.01 8.83 14.07
N MET A 96 6.98 9.69 14.09
CA MET A 96 5.78 9.41 14.90
C MET A 96 5.01 8.19 14.40
N ASN A 97 4.74 8.08 13.09
CA ASN A 97 3.96 6.96 12.56
C ASN A 97 4.69 5.62 12.74
N ASP A 98 6.02 5.62 12.60
CA ASP A 98 6.84 4.43 12.79
C ASP A 98 6.94 4.02 14.27
N LEU A 99 7.08 4.97 15.19
CA LEU A 99 7.08 4.68 16.64
C LEU A 99 5.74 4.11 17.12
N VAL A 100 4.62 4.69 16.68
CA VAL A 100 3.29 4.21 17.06
C VAL A 100 3.07 2.80 16.47
N ARG A 101 3.49 2.58 15.23
CA ARG A 101 3.41 1.26 14.59
C ARG A 101 4.23 0.22 15.37
N GLU A 102 5.47 0.53 15.73
CA GLU A 102 6.35 -0.40 16.44
C GLU A 102 5.84 -0.69 17.87
N PHE A 103 5.25 0.31 18.51
CA PHE A 103 4.59 0.12 19.81
C PHE A 103 3.42 -0.89 19.73
N LEU A 104 2.70 -0.93 18.61
CA LEU A 104 1.57 -1.83 18.39
C LEU A 104 2.03 -3.25 18.00
N SER A 105 3.07 -3.36 17.17
CA SER A 105 3.65 -4.65 16.74
C SER A 105 4.40 -5.37 17.86
N SER A 106 4.95 -4.64 18.84
CA SER A 106 5.76 -5.21 19.91
C SER A 106 5.05 -6.37 20.65
N GLY A 107 5.80 -7.45 20.87
CA GLY A 107 5.36 -8.62 21.65
C GLY A 107 5.37 -8.38 23.16
N GLU A 108 5.88 -7.23 23.62
CA GLU A 108 6.01 -6.93 25.04
C GLU A 108 4.64 -6.84 25.75
N PHE A 109 4.58 -7.41 26.96
CA PHE A 109 3.34 -7.49 27.74
C PHE A 109 3.02 -6.19 28.49
N THR A 110 4.01 -5.31 28.71
CA THR A 110 3.86 -4.06 29.48
C THR A 110 3.96 -2.84 28.56
N ALA A 111 3.20 -1.77 28.86
CA ALA A 111 3.25 -0.53 28.08
C ALA A 111 4.67 0.07 28.03
N ARG A 112 5.38 0.08 29.17
CA ARG A 112 6.77 0.53 29.26
C ARG A 112 7.72 -0.35 28.45
N GLY A 113 7.49 -1.67 28.43
CA GLY A 113 8.23 -2.61 27.60
C GLY A 113 8.05 -2.30 26.11
N ARG A 114 6.81 -2.13 25.65
CA ARG A 114 6.49 -1.79 24.26
C ARG A 114 7.09 -0.46 23.83
N ALA A 115 7.04 0.57 24.68
CA ALA A 115 7.64 1.87 24.40
C ALA A 115 9.17 1.78 24.28
N ARG A 116 9.82 1.01 25.16
CA ARG A 116 11.27 0.76 25.08
C ARG A 116 11.64 0.00 23.82
N ASP A 117 10.85 -1.01 23.45
CA ASP A 117 11.05 -1.82 22.25
C ASP A 117 10.92 -0.99 20.97
N ALA A 118 9.89 -0.13 20.91
CA ALA A 118 9.68 0.82 19.83
C ALA A 118 10.83 1.84 19.70
N LEU A 119 11.24 2.45 20.82
CA LEU A 119 12.35 3.38 20.84
C LEU A 119 13.68 2.71 20.48
N HIS A 120 13.92 1.48 20.95
CA HIS A 120 15.14 0.75 20.62
C HIS A 120 15.20 0.42 19.12
N SER A 121 14.08 -0.01 18.54
CA SER A 121 13.98 -0.30 17.10
C SER A 121 14.17 0.95 16.24
N ALA A 122 13.58 2.09 16.65
CA ALA A 122 13.81 3.37 16.00
C ALA A 122 15.27 3.83 16.15
N ALA A 123 15.83 3.76 17.36
CA ALA A 123 17.20 4.16 17.65
C ALA A 123 18.23 3.37 16.83
N TYR A 124 18.03 2.06 16.69
CA TYR A 124 18.88 1.20 15.87
C TYR A 124 19.01 1.69 14.43
N PHE A 125 17.94 2.25 13.87
CA PHE A 125 17.93 2.78 12.50
C PHE A 125 18.40 4.24 12.40
N TYR A 126 17.88 5.12 13.27
CA TYR A 126 18.14 6.56 13.16
C TYR A 126 19.51 6.98 13.70
N ILE A 127 20.07 6.30 14.71
CA ILE A 127 21.37 6.68 15.29
C ILE A 127 22.49 6.60 14.24
N PRO A 128 22.67 5.49 13.49
CA PRO A 128 23.69 5.42 12.44
C PRO A 128 23.51 6.50 11.37
N ALA A 129 22.27 6.76 10.95
CA ALA A 129 21.96 7.78 9.94
C ALA A 129 22.30 9.20 10.44
N VAL A 130 22.01 9.51 11.71
CA VAL A 130 22.37 10.79 12.33
C VAL A 130 23.89 10.91 12.46
N VAL A 131 24.60 9.86 12.89
CA VAL A 131 26.07 9.87 12.97
C VAL A 131 26.70 10.11 11.61
N LEU A 132 26.24 9.40 10.57
CA LEU A 132 26.71 9.61 9.20
C LEU A 132 26.40 11.02 8.70
N GLY A 133 25.20 11.53 8.97
CA GLY A 133 24.80 12.90 8.64
C GLY A 133 25.68 13.95 9.31
N LEU A 134 26.02 13.77 10.59
CA LEU A 134 26.92 14.67 11.32
C LEU A 134 28.34 14.63 10.76
N VAL A 135 28.86 13.45 10.39
CA VAL A 135 30.17 13.32 9.71
C VAL A 135 30.16 14.05 8.37
N LEU A 136 29.10 13.91 7.57
CA LEU A 136 28.96 14.61 6.29
C LEU A 136 28.89 16.13 6.49
N ILE A 137 28.11 16.60 7.47
CA ILE A 137 28.01 18.04 7.79
C ILE A 137 29.38 18.58 8.22
N PHE A 138 30.08 17.85 9.10
CA PHE A 138 31.42 18.23 9.54
C PHE A 138 32.37 18.32 8.34
N TYR A 139 32.39 17.31 7.47
CA TYR A 139 33.18 17.35 6.24
C TYR A 139 32.88 18.59 5.38
N LEU A 140 31.60 18.86 5.09
CA LEU A 140 31.19 19.99 4.25
C LEU A 140 31.55 21.35 4.87
N VAL A 141 31.33 21.52 6.17
CA VAL A 141 31.66 22.78 6.86
C VAL A 141 33.17 23.07 6.78
N PHE A 142 34.02 22.05 6.94
CA PHE A 142 35.48 22.23 6.90
C PHE A 142 36.07 22.35 5.50
N THR A 143 35.51 21.67 4.48
CA THR A 143 36.05 21.74 3.11
C THR A 143 35.49 22.90 2.29
N THR A 144 34.22 23.26 2.51
CA THR A 144 33.50 24.22 1.64
C THR A 144 32.97 25.46 2.38
N GLY A 145 33.09 25.53 3.71
CA GLY A 145 32.67 26.71 4.48
C GLY A 145 31.15 26.92 4.51
N VAL A 146 30.36 25.84 4.43
CA VAL A 146 28.90 25.90 4.30
C VAL A 146 28.24 26.57 5.52
N SER A 147 27.31 27.49 5.25
CA SER A 147 26.51 28.17 6.27
C SER A 147 25.41 27.28 6.87
N PHE A 148 24.94 27.59 8.08
CA PHE A 148 23.86 26.84 8.75
C PHE A 148 22.54 26.80 7.94
N SER A 149 22.25 27.86 7.17
CA SER A 149 21.08 27.90 6.28
C SER A 149 21.21 26.89 5.14
N GLN A 150 22.39 26.78 4.53
CA GLN A 150 22.67 25.80 3.47
C GLN A 150 22.64 24.37 4.01
N VAL A 151 23.20 24.10 5.19
CA VAL A 151 23.09 22.78 5.85
C VAL A 151 21.62 22.38 6.05
N ARG A 152 20.78 23.32 6.47
CA ARG A 152 19.33 23.07 6.63
C ARG A 152 18.65 22.73 5.30
N GLN A 153 19.04 23.39 4.21
CA GLN A 153 18.51 23.11 2.87
C GLN A 153 18.95 21.73 2.37
N ILE A 154 20.24 21.38 2.54
CA ILE A 154 20.77 20.04 2.23
C ILE A 154 19.99 18.96 2.97
N GLY A 155 19.75 19.15 4.26
CA GLY A 155 18.97 18.20 5.07
C GLY A 155 17.55 17.98 4.55
N ARG A 156 16.86 19.05 4.10
CA ARG A 156 15.53 18.93 3.48
C ARG A 156 15.60 18.14 2.17
N GLY A 157 16.63 18.38 1.35
CA GLY A 157 16.82 17.65 0.11
C GLY A 157 17.06 16.17 0.29
N MET A 158 17.96 15.80 1.17
CA MET A 158 18.25 14.40 1.46
C MET A 158 17.01 13.63 1.96
N MET A 159 16.19 14.26 2.81
CA MET A 159 14.93 13.66 3.28
C MET A 159 13.91 13.48 2.16
N ASN A 160 13.87 14.39 1.19
CA ASN A 160 12.95 14.29 0.06
C ASN A 160 13.45 13.34 -1.04
N THR A 161 14.75 13.05 -1.14
CA THR A 161 15.30 12.11 -2.13
C THR A 161 14.67 10.72 -2.00
N ILE A 162 14.47 10.21 -0.78
CA ILE A 162 13.78 8.92 -0.56
C ILE A 162 12.35 8.99 -1.07
N GLY A 163 11.64 10.07 -0.73
CA GLY A 163 10.27 10.31 -1.20
C GLY A 163 10.19 10.43 -2.72
N LEU A 164 11.22 10.97 -3.38
CA LEU A 164 11.31 11.07 -4.83
C LEU A 164 11.50 9.70 -5.49
N PHE A 165 12.35 8.81 -4.94
CA PHE A 165 12.46 7.44 -5.45
C PHE A 165 11.14 6.67 -5.31
N ILE A 166 10.45 6.81 -4.17
CA ILE A 166 9.13 6.21 -3.96
C ILE A 166 8.11 6.80 -4.95
N LEU A 167 8.13 8.12 -5.17
CA LEU A 167 7.29 8.79 -6.15
C LEU A 167 7.54 8.24 -7.55
N ILE A 168 8.79 8.12 -7.98
CA ILE A 168 9.16 7.60 -9.29
C ILE A 168 8.54 6.20 -9.51
N ALA A 169 8.61 5.32 -8.51
CA ALA A 169 7.99 4.00 -8.55
C ALA A 169 6.46 4.07 -8.64
N PHE A 170 5.82 4.89 -7.81
CA PHE A 170 4.35 4.94 -7.72
C PHE A 170 3.71 5.68 -8.89
N LEU A 171 4.28 6.81 -9.29
CA LEU A 171 3.81 7.58 -10.43
C LEU A 171 4.02 6.78 -11.73
N GLY A 172 5.19 6.18 -11.93
CA GLY A 172 5.48 5.36 -13.12
C GLY A 172 4.50 4.20 -13.30
N TYR A 173 4.19 3.48 -12.21
CA TYR A 173 3.15 2.44 -12.25
C TYR A 173 1.75 3.01 -12.46
N GLY A 174 1.40 4.06 -11.71
CA GLY A 174 0.06 4.66 -11.73
C GLY A 174 -0.32 5.20 -13.11
N LEU A 175 0.62 5.79 -13.84
CA LEU A 175 0.41 6.30 -15.19
C LEU A 175 0.00 5.20 -16.18
N VAL A 176 0.41 3.94 -15.95
CA VAL A 176 0.04 2.81 -16.82
C VAL A 176 -1.19 2.07 -16.30
N GLU A 177 -1.24 1.80 -14.99
CA GLU A 177 -2.27 0.92 -14.43
C GLU A 177 -3.62 1.63 -14.22
N VAL A 178 -3.65 2.94 -13.93
CA VAL A 178 -4.93 3.67 -13.78
C VAL A 178 -5.79 3.60 -15.06
N PRO A 179 -5.27 3.95 -16.26
CA PRO A 179 -6.05 3.80 -17.49
C PRO A 179 -6.39 2.33 -17.79
N ARG A 180 -5.47 1.39 -17.58
CA ARG A 180 -5.69 -0.05 -17.79
C ARG A 180 -6.79 -0.60 -16.88
N MET A 181 -6.78 -0.24 -15.60
CA MET A 181 -7.81 -0.58 -14.63
C MET A 181 -9.17 -0.02 -15.05
N LEU A 182 -9.26 1.24 -15.48
CA LEU A 182 -10.50 1.83 -15.98
C LEU A 182 -11.01 1.11 -17.23
N TRP A 183 -10.12 0.76 -18.17
CA TRP A 183 -10.44 0.00 -19.36
C TRP A 183 -11.05 -1.36 -19.02
N ASN A 184 -10.40 -2.09 -18.11
CA ASN A 184 -10.81 -3.41 -17.64
C ASN A 184 -12.10 -3.35 -16.80
N LYS A 185 -12.35 -2.26 -16.06
CA LYS A 185 -13.65 -1.99 -15.41
C LYS A 185 -14.80 -1.81 -16.41
N GLY A 186 -14.51 -1.48 -17.67
CA GLY A 186 -15.48 -1.50 -18.76
C GLY A 186 -15.75 -2.90 -19.32
N ASN A 187 -14.92 -3.91 -19.05
CA ASN A 187 -15.14 -5.29 -19.51
C ASN A 187 -15.85 -6.14 -18.45
N THR A 188 -17.15 -6.37 -18.61
CA THR A 188 -17.95 -7.16 -17.66
C THR A 188 -17.57 -8.64 -17.64
N GLU A 189 -17.27 -9.23 -18.79
CA GLU A 189 -16.89 -10.65 -18.87
C GLU A 189 -15.52 -10.90 -18.24
N GLY A 190 -14.55 -10.02 -18.58
CA GLY A 190 -13.22 -10.04 -17.97
C GLY A 190 -13.27 -9.89 -16.44
N GLN A 191 -14.17 -9.06 -15.92
CA GLN A 191 -14.37 -8.93 -14.46
C GLN A 191 -14.86 -10.20 -13.79
N VAL A 192 -15.75 -10.97 -14.43
CA VAL A 192 -16.21 -12.24 -13.86
C VAL A 192 -15.07 -13.25 -13.82
N ARG A 193 -14.29 -13.35 -14.91
CA ARG A 193 -13.08 -14.20 -14.93
C ARG A 193 -12.07 -13.80 -13.87
N TYR A 194 -11.80 -12.50 -13.73
CA TYR A 194 -10.94 -11.96 -12.68
C TYR A 194 -11.46 -12.28 -11.27
N LEU A 195 -12.76 -12.15 -11.02
CA LEU A 195 -13.32 -12.47 -9.70
C LEU A 195 -13.22 -13.97 -9.38
N LYS A 196 -13.47 -14.85 -10.35
CA LYS A 196 -13.27 -16.31 -10.19
C LYS A 196 -11.81 -16.60 -9.81
N PHE A 197 -10.89 -16.06 -10.59
CA PHE A 197 -9.46 -16.16 -10.34
C PHE A 197 -9.08 -15.70 -8.92
N ARG A 198 -9.51 -14.49 -8.53
CA ARG A 198 -9.22 -13.93 -7.19
C ARG A 198 -9.80 -14.77 -6.06
N VAL A 199 -10.98 -15.37 -6.24
CA VAL A 199 -11.55 -16.27 -5.22
C VAL A 199 -10.65 -17.49 -5.02
N ALA A 200 -10.12 -18.09 -6.09
CA ALA A 200 -9.17 -19.20 -5.98
C ALA A 200 -7.89 -18.76 -5.24
N THR A 201 -7.24 -17.68 -5.69
CA THR A 201 -6.00 -17.22 -5.04
C THR A 201 -6.20 -16.86 -3.57
N GLN A 202 -7.33 -16.21 -3.24
CA GLN A 202 -7.61 -15.88 -1.85
C GLN A 202 -7.96 -17.11 -1.02
N SER A 203 -8.57 -18.16 -1.58
CA SER A 203 -8.78 -19.42 -0.84
C SER A 203 -7.45 -20.06 -0.41
N GLU A 204 -6.47 -20.12 -1.30
CA GLU A 204 -5.11 -20.61 -1.01
C GLU A 204 -4.43 -19.74 0.06
N ALA A 205 -4.57 -18.42 -0.04
CA ALA A 205 -4.02 -17.48 0.94
C ALA A 205 -4.62 -17.68 2.34
N VAL A 206 -5.93 -17.93 2.45
CA VAL A 206 -6.56 -18.22 3.75
C VAL A 206 -6.09 -19.54 4.33
N GLN A 207 -6.01 -20.60 3.52
CA GLN A 207 -5.51 -21.90 3.97
C GLN A 207 -4.09 -21.79 4.50
N ASN A 208 -3.21 -21.09 3.76
CA ASN A 208 -1.84 -20.84 4.19
C ASN A 208 -1.76 -20.03 5.49
N ALA A 209 -2.56 -18.98 5.62
CA ALA A 209 -2.60 -18.16 6.83
C ALA A 209 -3.12 -18.94 8.05
N ARG A 210 -4.13 -19.80 7.83
CA ARG A 210 -4.71 -20.66 8.86
C ARG A 210 -3.73 -21.74 9.33
N ARG A 211 -3.03 -22.42 8.42
CA ARG A 211 -1.98 -23.39 8.78
C ARG A 211 -0.90 -22.74 9.64
N ARG A 212 -0.43 -21.55 9.28
CA ARG A 212 0.55 -20.79 10.08
C ARG A 212 0.02 -20.42 11.48
N LEU A 213 -1.28 -20.16 11.60
CA LEU A 213 -1.93 -19.91 12.88
C LEU A 213 -1.97 -21.20 13.73
N GLU A 214 -2.37 -22.33 13.15
CA GLU A 214 -2.41 -23.63 13.83
C GLU A 214 -1.01 -24.04 14.32
N GLU A 215 0.03 -23.93 13.49
CA GLU A 215 1.44 -24.14 13.88
C GLU A 215 1.87 -23.25 15.06
N THR A 216 1.42 -21.99 15.07
CA THR A 216 1.75 -21.04 16.15
C THR A 216 1.00 -21.40 17.43
N LEU A 217 -0.26 -21.86 17.34
CA LEU A 217 -1.04 -22.30 18.48
C LEU A 217 -0.45 -23.57 19.10
N GLU A 218 0.00 -24.53 18.28
CA GLU A 218 0.73 -25.71 18.74
C GLU A 218 1.99 -25.31 19.52
N LEU A 219 2.76 -24.34 19.01
CA LEU A 219 3.94 -23.82 19.70
C LEU A 219 3.57 -23.16 21.05
N VAL A 220 2.44 -22.45 21.12
CA VAL A 220 1.94 -21.87 22.37
C VAL A 220 1.60 -22.96 23.39
N HIS A 221 0.90 -24.01 22.96
CA HIS A 221 0.55 -25.13 23.83
C HIS A 221 1.79 -25.93 24.27
N ALA A 222 2.74 -26.17 23.37
CA ALA A 222 4.00 -26.82 23.70
C ALA A 222 4.81 -26.01 24.72
N THR A 223 4.91 -24.69 24.54
CA THR A 223 5.61 -23.79 25.48
C THR A 223 4.90 -23.76 26.84
N ASN A 224 3.57 -23.80 26.86
CA ASN A 224 2.80 -23.88 28.11
C ASN A 224 3.07 -25.18 28.87
N ASN A 225 3.13 -26.31 28.16
CA ASN A 225 3.46 -27.61 28.76
C ASN A 225 4.89 -27.63 29.30
N GLN A 226 5.85 -27.10 28.55
CA GLN A 226 7.23 -26.96 29.00
C GLN A 226 7.32 -26.11 30.27
N LEU A 227 6.71 -24.91 30.28
CA LEU A 227 6.71 -24.02 31.43
C LEU A 227 6.02 -24.64 32.67
N SER A 228 5.04 -25.52 32.46
CA SER A 228 4.37 -26.24 33.56
C SER A 228 5.25 -27.33 34.18
N GLN A 229 6.17 -27.91 33.40
CA GLN A 229 7.10 -28.96 33.85
C GLN A 229 8.39 -28.38 34.47
N GLU A 230 8.72 -27.12 34.18
CA GLU A 230 9.90 -26.44 34.72
C GLU A 230 9.79 -26.20 36.24
N LYS A 231 10.54 -27.00 37.02
CA LYS A 231 10.68 -26.79 38.48
C LYS A 231 11.36 -25.44 38.75
N GLY A 232 10.67 -24.54 39.46
CA GLY A 232 11.21 -23.22 39.83
C GLY A 232 10.98 -22.11 38.81
N ALA A 233 10.09 -22.31 37.83
CA ALA A 233 9.71 -21.25 36.88
C ALA A 233 9.22 -19.99 37.60
N ALA A 234 9.75 -18.81 37.21
CA ALA A 234 9.39 -17.57 37.89
C ALA A 234 7.89 -17.26 37.70
N PRO A 235 7.17 -16.85 38.76
CA PRO A 235 5.71 -16.68 38.73
C PRO A 235 5.24 -15.65 37.70
N ARG A 236 6.09 -14.67 37.36
CA ARG A 236 5.80 -13.68 36.30
C ARG A 236 5.67 -14.31 34.92
N LEU A 237 6.42 -15.36 34.59
CA LEU A 237 6.32 -16.03 33.29
C LEU A 237 4.98 -16.75 33.14
N GLN A 238 4.48 -17.33 34.23
CA GLN A 238 3.15 -17.96 34.23
C GLN A 238 2.03 -16.93 33.98
N VAL A 239 2.15 -15.72 34.53
CA VAL A 239 1.19 -14.62 34.26
C VAL A 239 1.19 -14.26 32.77
N TYR A 240 2.37 -14.11 32.16
CA TYR A 240 2.49 -13.82 30.73
C TYR A 240 1.96 -14.96 29.85
N MET A 241 2.20 -16.21 30.24
CA MET A 241 1.64 -17.37 29.54
C MET A 241 0.10 -17.41 29.60
N ARG A 242 -0.49 -17.10 30.77
CA ARG A 242 -1.95 -16.99 30.89
C ARG A 242 -2.52 -15.89 29.99
N GLN A 243 -1.84 -14.74 29.88
CA GLN A 243 -2.25 -13.66 28.97
C GLN A 243 -2.18 -14.09 27.48
N LEU A 244 -1.21 -14.92 27.12
CA LEU A 244 -1.10 -15.53 25.79
C LEU A 244 -2.28 -16.48 25.50
N LEU A 245 -2.57 -17.39 26.43
CA LEU A 245 -3.65 -18.37 26.30
C LEU A 245 -5.02 -17.70 26.19
N GLN A 246 -5.26 -16.61 26.94
CA GLN A 246 -6.49 -15.81 26.84
C GLN A 246 -6.72 -15.18 25.46
N ARG A 247 -5.66 -15.00 24.65
CA ARG A 247 -5.74 -14.42 23.30
C ARG A 247 -5.89 -15.45 22.19
N CYS A 248 -5.73 -16.74 22.50
CA CYS A 248 -5.92 -17.79 21.52
C CYS A 248 -7.40 -17.83 21.11
N PRO A 249 -7.73 -17.95 19.81
CA PRO A 249 -9.10 -18.15 19.39
C PRO A 249 -9.64 -19.42 20.06
N ALA A 250 -10.87 -19.37 20.57
CA ALA A 250 -11.51 -20.55 21.15
C ALA A 250 -11.49 -21.67 20.11
N SER A 251 -11.00 -22.84 20.50
CA SER A 251 -11.08 -24.04 19.68
C SER A 251 -12.55 -24.25 19.29
N SER A 252 -12.87 -24.05 18.00
CA SER A 252 -14.08 -24.64 17.42
C SER A 252 -14.02 -26.14 17.76
N PRO A 253 -15.11 -26.77 18.24
CA PRO A 253 -15.06 -28.12 18.79
C PRO A 253 -14.34 -29.06 17.82
N ALA A 254 -13.19 -29.54 18.26
CA ALA A 254 -12.31 -30.38 17.50
C ALA A 254 -13.05 -31.68 17.15
N ALA A 255 -13.29 -31.92 15.86
CA ALA A 255 -13.32 -33.28 15.38
C ALA A 255 -11.88 -33.81 15.44
N PRO A 256 -11.62 -34.97 16.06
CA PRO A 256 -10.27 -35.50 16.19
C PRO A 256 -9.69 -35.82 14.81
N ILE A 257 -8.59 -35.17 14.46
CA ILE A 257 -7.79 -35.51 13.28
C ILE A 257 -7.11 -36.85 13.58
N ARG A 258 -7.44 -37.88 12.79
CA ARG A 258 -6.69 -39.15 12.80
C ARG A 258 -5.30 -38.91 12.21
N PRO A 259 -4.23 -39.54 12.76
CA PRO A 259 -2.89 -39.42 12.19
C PRO A 259 -2.87 -39.98 10.77
N ALA A 260 -2.37 -39.18 9.82
CA ALA A 260 -2.11 -39.63 8.46
C ALA A 260 -0.92 -40.59 8.47
N SER A 261 -1.12 -41.75 7.85
CA SER A 261 -0.10 -42.75 7.53
C SER A 261 0.98 -42.11 6.64
N GLU A 262 2.24 -42.33 7.00
CA GLU A 262 3.40 -42.02 6.18
C GLU A 262 3.30 -42.73 4.82
N SER A 263 3.35 -41.98 3.71
CA SER A 263 4.02 -42.39 2.47
C SER A 263 4.06 -41.23 1.46
N GLY A 264 5.21 -41.03 0.84
CA GLY A 264 5.35 -40.22 -0.38
C GLY A 264 6.00 -38.86 -0.19
N THR A 265 7.30 -38.78 -0.47
CA THR A 265 8.09 -37.56 -0.68
C THR A 265 7.67 -36.83 -1.97
N PRO A 266 7.47 -35.49 -1.91
CA PRO A 266 7.80 -34.63 -3.03
C PRO A 266 8.84 -33.59 -2.62
N THR A 267 9.92 -33.54 -3.39
CA THR A 267 11.00 -32.54 -3.33
C THR A 267 10.46 -31.13 -3.59
N ALA A 268 10.53 -30.25 -2.61
CA ALA A 268 10.32 -28.81 -2.77
C ALA A 268 11.63 -28.10 -3.15
N PRO A 269 11.62 -27.12 -4.06
CA PRO A 269 12.83 -26.38 -4.44
C PRO A 269 13.32 -25.50 -3.28
N ALA A 270 14.64 -25.45 -3.13
CA ALA A 270 15.34 -24.77 -2.04
C ALA A 270 15.08 -23.25 -2.05
N ALA A 271 14.43 -22.73 -1.00
CA ALA A 271 14.34 -21.31 -0.73
C ALA A 271 15.58 -20.84 0.04
N THR A 272 16.33 -19.92 -0.55
CA THR A 272 17.52 -19.27 0.01
C THR A 272 17.14 -18.35 1.19
N PRO A 273 17.92 -18.28 2.28
CA PRO A 273 17.59 -17.47 3.45
C PRO A 273 17.80 -15.96 3.20
N ALA A 274 16.71 -15.18 3.23
CA ALA A 274 16.78 -13.73 3.23
C ALA A 274 17.12 -13.18 4.64
N ARG A 275 18.15 -12.34 4.72
CA ARG A 275 18.58 -11.61 5.94
C ARG A 275 17.62 -10.45 6.25
N PRO A 276 17.46 -10.04 7.53
CA PRO A 276 16.65 -8.87 7.87
C PRO A 276 17.37 -7.59 7.43
N PHE A 277 16.77 -6.86 6.49
CA PHE A 277 17.17 -5.50 6.14
C PHE A 277 16.14 -4.52 6.71
N GLY A 278 16.40 -4.00 7.91
CA GLY A 278 15.72 -2.80 8.40
C GLY A 278 16.40 -1.59 7.77
N GLY A 279 15.88 -1.12 6.63
CA GLY A 279 16.51 -0.03 5.88
C GLY A 279 15.52 0.82 5.09
N LEU A 280 15.80 2.14 5.03
CA LEU A 280 15.33 3.26 4.16
C LEU A 280 13.82 3.43 3.87
N PHE A 281 13.07 2.33 3.73
CA PHE A 281 11.67 2.25 3.33
C PHE A 281 10.70 2.03 4.51
N GLY A 282 11.11 2.30 5.75
CA GLY A 282 10.19 2.27 6.88
C GLY A 282 9.53 0.90 7.11
N GLY A 283 10.33 -0.14 7.31
CA GLY A 283 9.81 -1.47 7.64
C GLY A 283 10.80 -2.29 8.44
N ALA A 284 10.83 -2.11 9.75
CA ALA A 284 11.33 -3.15 10.64
C ALA A 284 10.20 -4.18 10.82
N SER A 285 9.93 -5.00 9.80
CA SER A 285 9.28 -6.27 10.11
C SER A 285 10.36 -7.15 10.70
N ALA A 286 10.28 -7.39 12.01
CA ALA A 286 11.06 -8.44 12.65
C ALA A 286 10.67 -9.78 12.03
N SER A 287 11.32 -10.16 10.93
CA SER A 287 11.31 -11.52 10.43
C SER A 287 12.07 -12.35 11.44
N ILE A 288 11.32 -12.99 12.34
CA ILE A 288 11.88 -14.05 13.15
C ILE A 288 12.16 -15.18 12.17
N THR A 289 13.44 -15.44 11.95
CA THR A 289 13.96 -16.51 11.09
C THR A 289 13.18 -17.80 11.34
N PRO A 290 12.72 -18.52 10.30
CA PRO A 290 12.38 -19.91 10.49
C PRO A 290 13.71 -20.58 10.86
N ALA A 291 13.81 -21.10 12.09
CA ALA A 291 14.80 -22.13 12.34
C ALA A 291 14.45 -23.25 11.36
N GLN A 292 15.31 -23.45 10.35
CA GLN A 292 15.23 -24.61 9.47
C GLN A 292 15.08 -25.82 10.38
N GLY A 293 13.95 -26.51 10.23
CA GLY A 293 13.78 -27.84 10.77
C GLY A 293 14.80 -28.72 10.08
N SER A 294 15.98 -28.87 10.68
CA SER A 294 16.76 -30.07 10.45
C SER A 294 15.93 -31.20 11.05
N SER A 295 15.26 -31.95 10.18
CA SER A 295 14.79 -33.30 10.45
C SER A 295 16.00 -34.16 10.82
N ARG A 296 16.38 -34.09 12.10
CA ARG A 296 17.16 -35.06 12.85
C ARG A 296 16.87 -34.80 14.31
N SER A 297 15.97 -35.62 14.85
CA SER A 297 15.75 -35.81 16.28
C SER A 297 17.10 -36.04 16.95
N ALA A 298 17.66 -34.98 17.50
CA ALA A 298 18.73 -35.02 18.47
C ALA A 298 18.22 -34.18 19.65
N GLU A 299 17.78 -34.90 20.67
CA GLU A 299 17.27 -34.40 21.94
C GLU A 299 18.29 -33.41 22.54
N ARG A 300 18.04 -32.10 22.33
CA ARG A 300 18.83 -31.04 22.97
C ARG A 300 18.30 -30.85 24.40
N PRO A 301 19.16 -30.60 25.39
CA PRO A 301 18.72 -30.27 26.74
C PRO A 301 17.76 -29.07 26.67
N HIS A 302 16.55 -29.21 27.21
CA HIS A 302 15.53 -28.16 27.19
C HIS A 302 16.07 -26.90 27.89
N SER A 303 16.39 -25.87 27.11
CA SER A 303 16.75 -24.56 27.66
C SER A 303 15.57 -23.98 28.45
N PRO A 304 15.78 -23.40 29.64
CA PRO A 304 14.69 -22.86 30.45
C PRO A 304 13.92 -21.77 29.71
N THR A 305 12.60 -21.79 29.88
CA THR A 305 11.69 -20.85 29.22
C THR A 305 12.03 -19.43 29.62
N THR A 306 12.36 -18.59 28.64
CA THR A 306 12.84 -17.24 28.87
C THR A 306 11.80 -16.19 28.48
N ARG A 307 11.77 -15.05 29.17
CA ARG A 307 10.89 -13.90 28.83
C ARG A 307 10.98 -13.51 27.34
N LYS A 308 12.19 -13.49 26.76
CA LYS A 308 12.40 -13.17 25.34
C LYS A 308 11.70 -14.15 24.40
N GLN A 309 11.71 -15.45 24.72
CA GLN A 309 11.00 -16.47 23.95
C GLN A 309 9.49 -16.21 24.00
N LEU A 310 8.96 -15.86 25.19
CA LEU A 310 7.54 -15.59 25.39
C LEU A 310 7.06 -14.31 24.69
N VAL A 311 7.89 -13.26 24.68
CA VAL A 311 7.66 -12.02 23.93
C VAL A 311 7.66 -12.29 22.42
N SER A 312 8.63 -13.06 21.92
CA SER A 312 8.71 -13.47 20.52
C SER A 312 7.49 -14.30 20.09
N LEU A 313 7.09 -15.27 20.93
CA LEU A 313 5.91 -16.09 20.72
C LEU A 313 4.62 -15.26 20.68
N HIS A 314 4.49 -14.26 21.56
CA HIS A 314 3.37 -13.33 21.55
C HIS A 314 3.31 -12.47 20.30
N ALA A 315 4.46 -11.98 19.81
CA ALA A 315 4.52 -11.25 18.54
C ALA A 315 4.09 -12.15 17.37
N ARG A 316 4.59 -13.39 17.31
CA ARG A 316 4.19 -14.39 16.30
C ARG A 316 2.70 -14.68 16.32
N LEU A 317 2.13 -14.93 17.51
CA LEU A 317 0.70 -15.22 17.67
C LEU A 317 -0.16 -14.05 17.20
N LYS A 318 0.18 -12.81 17.58
CA LYS A 318 -0.52 -11.61 17.11
C LYS A 318 -0.51 -11.52 15.58
N LEU A 319 0.65 -11.73 14.97
CA LEU A 319 0.82 -11.66 13.52
C LEU A 319 0.03 -12.76 12.80
N ALA A 320 0.08 -13.99 13.31
CA ALA A 320 -0.64 -15.12 12.73
C ALA A 320 -2.17 -14.91 12.78
N ILE A 321 -2.70 -14.46 13.93
CA ILE A 321 -4.13 -14.12 14.07
C ILE A 321 -4.53 -13.00 13.11
N ALA A 322 -3.73 -11.94 13.00
CA ALA A 322 -4.00 -10.83 12.09
C ALA A 322 -3.99 -11.29 10.63
N ASN A 323 -3.02 -12.12 10.22
CA ASN A 323 -2.91 -12.62 8.86
C ASN A 323 -4.07 -13.53 8.46
N GLU A 324 -4.51 -14.44 9.33
CA GLU A 324 -5.67 -15.29 9.06
C GLU A 324 -6.94 -14.45 8.88
N ARG A 325 -7.19 -13.51 9.79
CA ARG A 325 -8.37 -12.61 9.71
C ARG A 325 -8.39 -11.80 8.43
N ARG A 326 -7.24 -11.24 8.02
CA ARG A 326 -7.09 -10.45 6.79
C ARG A 326 -7.36 -11.31 5.56
N ALA A 327 -6.72 -12.47 5.47
CA ALA A 327 -6.92 -13.39 4.36
C ALA A 327 -8.40 -13.79 4.26
N ARG A 328 -9.02 -14.16 5.39
CA ARG A 328 -10.42 -14.60 5.44
C ARG A 328 -11.38 -13.49 4.99
N SER A 329 -11.15 -12.28 5.47
CA SER A 329 -11.95 -11.10 5.08
C SER A 329 -11.84 -10.82 3.59
N MET A 330 -10.64 -10.97 3.00
CA MET A 330 -10.44 -10.81 1.57
C MET A 330 -11.13 -11.88 0.74
N TYR A 331 -11.04 -13.14 1.16
CA TYR A 331 -11.78 -14.23 0.54
C TYR A 331 -13.28 -13.94 0.52
N GLU A 332 -13.87 -13.59 1.67
CA GLU A 332 -15.30 -13.26 1.77
C GLU A 332 -15.68 -12.05 0.90
N LEU A 333 -14.81 -11.03 0.81
CA LEU A 333 -15.04 -9.85 -0.02
C LEU A 333 -15.11 -10.20 -1.52
N TYR A 334 -14.13 -10.94 -2.03
CA TYR A 334 -14.11 -11.33 -3.44
C TYR A 334 -15.24 -12.29 -3.77
N LEU A 335 -15.54 -13.22 -2.86
CA LEU A 335 -16.66 -14.15 -3.01
C LEU A 335 -18.00 -13.39 -3.08
N ARG A 336 -18.25 -12.43 -2.18
CA ARG A 336 -19.44 -11.56 -2.24
C ARG A 336 -19.51 -10.74 -3.53
N LYS A 337 -18.39 -10.19 -4.00
CA LYS A 337 -18.31 -9.46 -5.28
C LYS A 337 -18.66 -10.38 -6.46
N ALA A 338 -18.10 -11.60 -6.47
CA ALA A 338 -18.37 -12.60 -7.49
C ALA A 338 -19.85 -12.99 -7.53
N LEU A 339 -20.42 -13.35 -6.38
CA LEU A 339 -21.84 -13.72 -6.25
C LEU A 339 -22.77 -12.59 -6.69
N ARG A 340 -22.51 -11.33 -6.27
CA ARG A 340 -23.30 -10.18 -6.71
C ARG A 340 -23.20 -9.97 -8.21
N MET A 341 -22.01 -10.04 -8.80
CA MET A 341 -21.83 -9.86 -10.24
C MET A 341 -22.53 -10.95 -11.05
N MET A 342 -22.46 -12.21 -10.61
CA MET A 342 -23.19 -13.32 -11.25
C MET A 342 -24.71 -13.13 -11.12
N ALA A 343 -25.20 -12.80 -9.92
CA ALA A 343 -26.63 -12.53 -9.72
C ALA A 343 -27.12 -11.33 -10.56
N LEU A 344 -26.29 -10.29 -10.73
CA LEU A 344 -26.59 -9.19 -11.64
C LEU A 344 -26.60 -9.65 -13.09
N ALA A 345 -25.72 -10.57 -13.50
CA ALA A 345 -25.74 -11.13 -14.85
C ALA A 345 -27.02 -11.94 -15.11
N ASP A 346 -27.43 -12.78 -14.17
CA ASP A 346 -28.68 -13.54 -14.22
C ASP A 346 -29.90 -12.61 -14.29
N ASN A 347 -29.98 -11.62 -13.38
CA ASN A 347 -31.05 -10.62 -13.36
C ASN A 347 -31.06 -9.72 -14.61
N ASN A 348 -29.91 -9.47 -15.23
CA ASN A 348 -29.83 -8.69 -16.47
C ASN A 348 -30.42 -9.44 -17.67
N ALA A 349 -30.51 -10.77 -17.62
CA ALA A 349 -31.27 -11.54 -18.63
C ALA A 349 -32.77 -11.24 -18.52
N ALA A 350 -33.27 -11.00 -17.30
CA ALA A 350 -34.67 -10.68 -17.01
C ALA A 350 -35.00 -9.17 -17.07
N ALA A 351 -34.04 -8.27 -16.88
CA ALA A 351 -34.27 -6.82 -16.78
C ALA A 351 -34.70 -6.18 -18.12
N THR A 352 -35.75 -5.38 -18.15
CA THR A 352 -36.26 -4.66 -19.34
C THR A 352 -35.91 -3.16 -19.36
N GLY A 353 -35.90 -2.54 -20.54
CA GLY A 353 -35.83 -1.07 -20.71
C GLY A 353 -34.52 -0.39 -20.27
N SER A 354 -34.65 0.71 -19.54
CA SER A 354 -33.58 1.67 -19.19
C SER A 354 -32.49 1.09 -18.28
N ALA A 355 -32.84 0.18 -17.37
CA ALA A 355 -31.87 -0.48 -16.47
C ALA A 355 -30.87 -1.37 -17.24
N ARG A 356 -31.33 -2.01 -18.32
CA ARG A 356 -30.48 -2.82 -19.21
C ARG A 356 -29.49 -1.94 -19.97
N VAL A 357 -29.96 -0.81 -20.51
CA VAL A 357 -29.13 0.16 -21.25
C VAL A 357 -28.05 0.76 -20.35
N TYR A 358 -28.41 1.19 -19.13
CA TYR A 358 -27.47 1.72 -18.16
C TYR A 358 -26.33 0.72 -17.86
N ARG A 359 -26.68 -0.55 -17.60
CA ARG A 359 -25.72 -1.58 -17.17
C ARG A 359 -24.85 -2.13 -18.29
N ARG A 360 -25.39 -2.30 -19.51
CA ARG A 360 -24.65 -2.89 -20.64
C ARG A 360 -23.93 -1.88 -21.51
N VAL A 361 -24.43 -0.65 -21.61
CA VAL A 361 -23.90 0.35 -22.54
C VAL A 361 -23.31 1.52 -21.76
N LEU A 362 -24.13 2.25 -21.00
CA LEU A 362 -23.70 3.53 -20.43
C LEU A 362 -22.56 3.38 -19.42
N LYS A 363 -22.67 2.44 -18.49
CA LYS A 363 -21.65 2.23 -17.45
C LYS A 363 -20.31 1.73 -18.04
N PRO A 364 -20.27 0.70 -18.90
CA PRO A 364 -19.03 0.32 -19.60
C PRO A 364 -18.45 1.45 -20.46
N ALA A 365 -19.29 2.15 -21.23
CA ALA A 365 -18.85 3.25 -22.09
C ALA A 365 -18.22 4.40 -21.29
N PHE A 366 -18.82 4.76 -20.14
CA PHE A 366 -18.25 5.75 -19.23
C PHE A 366 -16.83 5.37 -18.78
N TYR A 367 -16.61 4.14 -18.30
CA TYR A 367 -15.28 3.70 -17.89
C TYR A 367 -14.28 3.67 -19.04
N ARG A 368 -14.71 3.29 -20.24
CA ARG A 368 -13.87 3.30 -21.45
C ARG A 368 -13.50 4.73 -21.88
N ALA A 369 -14.46 5.65 -21.87
CA ALA A 369 -14.22 7.06 -22.19
C ALA A 369 -13.25 7.70 -21.19
N THR A 370 -13.48 7.52 -19.88
CA THR A 370 -12.56 8.01 -18.84
C THR A 370 -11.18 7.37 -18.97
N SER A 371 -11.10 6.08 -19.31
CA SER A 371 -9.83 5.39 -19.56
C SER A 371 -9.05 6.02 -20.72
N VAL A 372 -9.71 6.35 -21.84
CA VAL A 372 -9.07 7.03 -22.98
C VAL A 372 -8.56 8.41 -22.59
N CYS A 373 -9.34 9.20 -21.84
CA CYS A 373 -8.87 10.49 -21.32
C CYS A 373 -7.65 10.33 -20.41
N CYS A 374 -7.68 9.33 -19.51
CA CYS A 374 -6.54 9.03 -18.64
C CYS A 374 -5.32 8.55 -19.44
N MET A 375 -5.48 7.75 -20.50
CA MET A 375 -4.38 7.33 -21.38
C MET A 375 -3.73 8.53 -22.08
N ALA A 376 -4.54 9.47 -22.56
CA ALA A 376 -4.03 10.69 -23.18
C ALA A 376 -3.23 11.53 -22.17
N LEU A 377 -3.74 11.73 -20.95
CA LEU A 377 -3.02 12.42 -19.88
C LEU A 377 -1.73 11.68 -19.50
N SER A 378 -1.74 10.36 -19.36
CA SER A 378 -0.53 9.56 -19.12
C SER A 378 0.52 9.81 -20.20
N GLY A 379 0.11 9.78 -21.47
CA GLY A 379 0.99 10.01 -22.61
C GLY A 379 1.62 11.39 -22.57
N ILE A 380 0.85 12.43 -22.23
CA ILE A 380 1.37 13.80 -22.06
C ILE A 380 2.41 13.85 -20.94
N PHE A 381 2.15 13.25 -19.79
CA PHE A 381 3.11 13.26 -18.68
C PHE A 381 4.38 12.48 -19.00
N ILE A 382 4.27 11.29 -19.58
CA ILE A 382 5.42 10.49 -20.01
C ILE A 382 6.24 11.26 -21.05
N TRP A 383 5.57 11.95 -21.98
CA TRP A 383 6.24 12.83 -22.94
C TRP A 383 7.00 13.95 -22.22
N CYS A 384 6.34 14.67 -21.30
CA CYS A 384 6.96 15.77 -20.56
C CYS A 384 8.21 15.29 -19.79
N GLU A 385 8.12 14.15 -19.10
CA GLU A 385 9.23 13.55 -18.35
C GLU A 385 10.38 13.14 -19.28
N GLY A 386 10.08 12.60 -20.46
CA GLY A 386 11.09 12.22 -21.45
C GLY A 386 11.78 13.42 -22.11
N THR A 387 11.10 14.57 -22.20
CA THR A 387 11.64 15.77 -22.85
C THR A 387 12.59 16.59 -21.99
N ILE A 388 12.58 16.42 -20.66
CA ILE A 388 13.45 17.17 -19.72
C ILE A 388 14.94 17.05 -20.10
N LEU A 389 15.36 15.92 -20.67
CA LEU A 389 16.75 15.70 -21.10
C LEU A 389 17.18 16.53 -22.32
N PHE A 390 16.24 16.98 -23.13
CA PHE A 390 16.50 17.74 -24.36
C PHE A 390 16.39 19.26 -24.14
N ASP A 391 15.95 19.68 -22.96
CA ASP A 391 15.88 21.09 -22.57
C ASP A 391 17.28 21.69 -22.39
N ASP A 392 18.28 20.88 -21.99
CA ASP A 392 19.67 21.34 -21.83
C ASP A 392 20.52 21.15 -23.12
N ALA A 393 21.69 21.82 -23.15
CA ALA A 393 22.65 21.70 -24.22
C ALA A 393 23.03 20.22 -24.46
N PRO A 394 23.14 19.76 -25.72
CA PRO A 394 23.31 20.56 -26.95
C PRO A 394 22.01 20.93 -27.70
N PHE A 395 20.84 20.48 -27.24
CA PHE A 395 19.61 20.56 -28.04
C PHE A 395 18.80 21.82 -27.77
N ASN A 396 18.73 22.32 -26.52
CA ASN A 396 17.96 23.51 -26.12
C ASN A 396 16.53 23.53 -26.70
N LEU A 397 15.91 22.35 -26.83
CA LEU A 397 14.64 22.15 -27.51
C LEU A 397 13.58 21.88 -26.47
N ASN A 398 12.84 22.93 -26.11
CA ASN A 398 11.69 22.84 -25.22
C ASN A 398 10.52 22.10 -25.89
N LEU A 399 10.51 20.77 -25.81
CA LEU A 399 9.54 19.88 -26.47
C LEU A 399 8.40 19.46 -25.53
N SER A 400 8.39 19.92 -24.28
CA SER A 400 7.36 19.61 -23.28
C SER A 400 6.03 20.31 -23.62
N PRO A 401 4.94 19.57 -23.92
CA PRO A 401 3.63 20.15 -24.21
C PRO A 401 3.08 20.95 -23.03
N LEU A 402 3.37 20.51 -21.80
CA LEU A 402 2.94 21.20 -20.59
C LEU A 402 3.72 22.52 -20.45
N SER A 403 5.04 22.50 -20.57
CA SER A 403 5.86 23.73 -20.49
C SER A 403 5.43 24.77 -21.53
N LEU A 404 5.23 24.37 -22.79
CA LEU A 404 4.78 25.27 -23.86
C LEU A 404 3.41 25.89 -23.54
N PHE A 405 2.44 25.07 -23.12
CA PHE A 405 1.13 25.55 -22.72
C PHE A 405 1.22 26.55 -21.56
N PHE A 406 2.06 26.24 -20.56
CA PHE A 406 2.25 27.10 -19.41
C PHE A 406 2.94 28.43 -19.73
N ARG A 407 3.83 28.48 -20.73
CA ARG A 407 4.39 29.76 -21.22
C ARG A 407 3.30 30.62 -21.86
N LEU A 408 2.45 30.01 -22.69
CA LEU A 408 1.37 30.72 -23.39
C LEU A 408 0.31 31.28 -22.42
N VAL A 409 -0.04 30.51 -21.39
CA VAL A 409 -1.03 30.94 -20.40
C VAL A 409 -0.38 31.78 -19.27
N GLY A 410 0.91 31.60 -19.03
CA GLY A 410 1.68 32.35 -18.04
C GLY A 410 2.08 33.75 -18.49
N SER A 411 2.14 34.02 -19.79
CA SER A 411 2.49 35.34 -20.29
C SER A 411 1.49 36.42 -19.90
N SER A 412 0.22 36.05 -19.69
CA SER A 412 -0.82 36.95 -19.18
C SER A 412 -0.91 36.96 -17.65
N GLY A 413 0.08 36.44 -16.92
CA GLY A 413 0.06 36.39 -15.45
C GLY A 413 -0.86 35.31 -14.86
N GLY A 414 -1.26 34.33 -15.68
CA GLY A 414 -2.16 33.25 -15.28
C GLY A 414 -3.63 33.57 -15.55
N GLY A 415 -4.49 33.22 -14.59
CA GLY A 415 -5.94 33.35 -14.72
C GLY A 415 -6.70 32.09 -14.29
N PHE A 416 -8.04 32.16 -14.30
CA PHE A 416 -8.89 31.04 -13.86
C PHE A 416 -8.69 29.78 -14.70
N GLY A 417 -8.51 29.93 -16.01
CA GLY A 417 -8.21 28.81 -16.91
C GLY A 417 -6.89 28.13 -16.58
N ALA A 418 -5.84 28.91 -16.28
CA ALA A 418 -4.53 28.41 -15.85
C ALA A 418 -4.66 27.57 -14.56
N LEU A 419 -5.40 28.11 -13.59
CA LEU A 419 -5.64 27.46 -12.30
C LEU A 419 -6.39 26.13 -12.46
N VAL A 420 -7.47 26.11 -13.26
CA VAL A 420 -8.25 24.89 -13.53
C VAL A 420 -7.36 23.82 -14.18
N LEU A 421 -6.52 24.20 -15.14
CA LEU A 421 -5.63 23.27 -15.81
C LEU A 421 -4.53 22.74 -14.88
N LEU A 422 -3.93 23.60 -14.04
CA LEU A 422 -3.01 23.19 -12.98
C LEU A 422 -3.65 22.14 -12.07
N TYR A 423 -4.91 22.35 -11.67
CA TYR A 423 -5.65 21.38 -10.87
C TYR A 423 -5.88 20.06 -11.61
N ILE A 424 -6.33 20.09 -12.87
CA ILE A 424 -6.56 18.86 -13.65
C ILE A 424 -5.27 18.05 -13.76
N ALA A 425 -4.16 18.70 -14.12
CA ALA A 425 -2.86 18.09 -14.30
C ALA A 425 -2.33 17.49 -12.98
N LEU A 426 -2.30 18.28 -11.91
CA LEU A 426 -1.75 17.86 -10.63
C LEU A 426 -2.62 16.84 -9.90
N LEU A 427 -3.96 16.97 -9.97
CA LEU A 427 -4.87 15.96 -9.42
C LEU A 427 -4.73 14.62 -10.15
N TYR A 428 -4.46 14.63 -11.45
CA TYR A 428 -4.19 13.39 -12.18
C TYR A 428 -2.89 12.71 -11.73
N CYS A 429 -1.80 13.47 -11.57
CA CYS A 429 -0.55 12.92 -11.00
C CYS A 429 -0.75 12.39 -9.57
N ALA A 430 -1.50 13.12 -8.74
CA ALA A 430 -1.87 12.68 -7.40
C ALA A 430 -2.70 11.38 -7.45
N LEU A 431 -3.73 11.31 -8.31
CA LEU A 431 -4.55 10.12 -8.50
C LEU A 431 -3.70 8.90 -8.88
N CYS A 432 -2.77 9.04 -9.82
CA CYS A 432 -1.86 7.96 -10.22
C CYS A 432 -0.95 7.51 -9.08
N THR A 433 -0.31 8.46 -8.41
CA THR A 433 0.62 8.20 -7.30
C THR A 433 -0.08 7.54 -6.12
N TYR A 434 -1.21 8.08 -5.67
CA TYR A 434 -1.95 7.53 -4.54
C TYR A 434 -2.68 6.25 -4.92
N TYR A 435 -3.16 6.08 -6.16
CA TYR A 435 -3.66 4.80 -6.63
C TYR A 435 -2.63 3.70 -6.45
N ALA A 436 -1.38 3.92 -6.88
CA ALA A 436 -0.29 2.99 -6.67
C ALA A 436 -0.04 2.74 -5.17
N MET A 437 0.03 3.80 -4.35
CA MET A 437 0.22 3.67 -2.90
C MET A 437 -0.86 2.81 -2.20
N PHE A 438 -2.13 2.94 -2.60
CA PHE A 438 -3.25 2.20 -2.00
C PHE A 438 -3.41 0.77 -2.57
N THR A 439 -2.85 0.48 -3.74
CA THR A 439 -3.02 -0.81 -4.43
C THR A 439 -1.78 -1.70 -4.39
N MET A 440 -0.59 -1.12 -4.40
CA MET A 440 0.65 -1.87 -4.37
C MET A 440 0.82 -2.63 -3.06
N ARG A 441 1.23 -3.90 -3.18
CA ARG A 441 1.74 -4.70 -2.07
C ARG A 441 3.21 -4.33 -1.93
N LEU A 442 3.62 -3.76 -0.80
CA LEU A 442 5.02 -3.31 -0.59
C LEU A 442 5.78 -4.22 0.38
N CYS A 443 5.10 -4.75 1.39
CA CYS A 443 5.61 -5.73 2.35
C CYS A 443 4.47 -6.66 2.78
N GLU A 444 4.79 -7.92 3.16
CA GLU A 444 3.81 -8.82 3.76
C GLU A 444 3.26 -8.19 5.06
N GLY A 445 1.93 -7.99 5.11
CA GLY A 445 1.24 -7.48 6.30
C GLY A 445 1.09 -5.95 6.40
N THR A 446 1.43 -5.18 5.36
CA THR A 446 1.29 -3.70 5.35
C THR A 446 0.28 -3.17 4.31
N THR A 447 -0.47 -4.05 3.68
CA THR A 447 -1.48 -3.72 2.66
C THR A 447 -2.76 -3.22 3.30
N LEU A 448 -3.39 -2.23 2.67
CA LEU A 448 -4.73 -1.79 3.06
C LEU A 448 -5.80 -2.74 2.51
N TYR A 449 -6.70 -3.13 3.40
CA TYR A 449 -7.85 -3.97 3.11
C TYR A 449 -9.13 -3.13 3.19
N PRO A 450 -9.90 -3.02 2.10
CA PRO A 450 -11.13 -2.23 2.08
C PRO A 450 -12.21 -2.85 2.97
N HIS A 451 -13.23 -2.06 3.32
CA HIS A 451 -14.40 -2.41 4.15
C HIS A 451 -14.13 -2.63 5.64
N GLY A 452 -13.17 -1.88 6.20
CA GLY A 452 -12.91 -1.89 7.63
C GLY A 452 -12.19 -3.15 8.12
N HIS A 453 -11.21 -3.62 7.34
CA HIS A 453 -10.39 -4.77 7.67
C HIS A 453 -8.89 -4.42 7.76
N SER A 454 -8.54 -3.13 7.63
CA SER A 454 -7.17 -2.67 7.83
C SER A 454 -6.93 -2.42 9.30
N ASP A 455 -5.98 -3.16 9.86
CA ASP A 455 -5.52 -2.96 11.23
C ASP A 455 -4.70 -1.67 11.36
N ALA A 456 -4.51 -1.25 12.61
CA ALA A 456 -3.76 -0.06 12.94
C ALA A 456 -2.35 -0.01 12.34
N SER A 457 -1.63 -1.14 12.27
CA SER A 457 -0.26 -1.17 11.75
C SER A 457 -0.23 -0.86 10.25
N SER A 458 -1.14 -1.45 9.48
CA SER A 458 -1.28 -1.21 8.04
C SER A 458 -1.69 0.23 7.74
N LEU A 459 -2.62 0.79 8.53
CA LEU A 459 -3.05 2.19 8.41
C LEU A 459 -1.88 3.16 8.66
N LEU A 460 -1.11 2.94 9.73
CA LEU A 460 0.05 3.77 10.08
C LEU A 460 1.18 3.66 9.07
N PHE A 461 1.44 2.46 8.55
CA PHE A 461 2.38 2.27 7.46
C PHE A 461 1.97 3.10 6.24
N ASN A 462 0.72 3.00 5.81
CA ASN A 462 0.26 3.80 4.68
C ASN A 462 0.29 5.32 4.95
N ALA A 463 -0.06 5.73 6.17
CA ALA A 463 0.04 7.13 6.60
C ALA A 463 1.47 7.68 6.47
N THR A 464 2.49 6.87 6.81
CA THR A 464 3.90 7.21 6.58
C THR A 464 4.18 7.56 5.11
N TYR A 465 3.72 6.75 4.16
CA TYR A 465 3.95 7.04 2.73
C TYR A 465 3.16 8.25 2.24
N ALA A 466 1.93 8.44 2.70
CA ALA A 466 1.14 9.61 2.33
C ALA A 466 1.86 10.92 2.70
N CYS A 467 2.49 10.97 3.88
CA CYS A 467 3.33 12.08 4.31
C CYS A 467 4.62 12.21 3.49
N ARG A 468 5.26 11.10 3.10
CA ARG A 468 6.51 11.12 2.30
C ARG A 468 6.30 11.54 0.85
N LEU A 469 5.13 11.30 0.27
CA LEU A 469 4.86 11.48 -1.16
C LEU A 469 4.42 12.89 -1.55
N GLY A 470 3.73 13.61 -0.66
CA GLY A 470 3.16 14.93 -0.96
C GLY A 470 4.21 15.94 -1.46
N PRO A 471 5.30 16.20 -0.70
CA PRO A 471 6.30 17.16 -1.14
C PRO A 471 7.05 16.76 -2.43
N PRO A 472 7.54 15.50 -2.59
CA PRO A 472 8.16 15.07 -3.85
C PRO A 472 7.22 15.15 -5.06
N LEU A 473 5.93 14.81 -4.91
CA LEU A 473 4.93 14.93 -5.99
C LEU A 473 4.84 16.37 -6.49
N CYS A 474 4.72 17.33 -5.56
CA CYS A 474 4.70 18.75 -5.86
C CYS A 474 6.00 19.23 -6.52
N PHE A 475 7.16 18.75 -6.07
CA PHE A 475 8.45 19.07 -6.67
C PHE A 475 8.59 18.51 -8.09
N ASN A 476 8.21 17.26 -8.32
CA ASN A 476 8.22 16.64 -9.64
C ASN A 476 7.31 17.41 -10.61
N PHE A 477 6.11 17.80 -10.14
CA PHE A 477 5.21 18.61 -10.93
C PHE A 477 5.78 19.99 -11.27
N LEU A 478 6.39 20.68 -10.30
CA LEU A 478 7.04 21.96 -10.55
C LEU A 478 8.19 21.87 -11.56
N LYS A 479 8.92 20.74 -11.59
CA LYS A 479 9.94 20.49 -12.62
C LYS A 479 9.35 20.39 -14.02
N LEU A 480 8.24 19.69 -14.19
CA LEU A 480 7.54 19.59 -15.47
C LEU A 480 7.07 20.96 -16.01
N LEU A 481 6.88 21.92 -15.11
CA LEU A 481 6.48 23.29 -15.43
C LEU A 481 7.67 24.24 -15.66
N HIS A 482 8.88 23.90 -15.21
CA HIS A 482 10.00 24.83 -15.15
C HIS A 482 10.91 24.74 -16.38
N GLU A 483 10.75 25.73 -17.25
CA GLU A 483 11.77 26.19 -18.19
C GLU A 483 12.97 26.77 -17.42
N LYS A 484 14.10 26.08 -17.44
CA LYS A 484 15.41 26.71 -17.31
C LYS A 484 15.79 27.20 -18.71
N ASP A 485 15.57 28.46 -19.08
CA ASP A 485 16.48 29.07 -20.07
C ASP A 485 16.42 30.60 -20.22
N SER A 486 17.51 31.22 -19.76
CA SER A 486 18.53 32.00 -20.49
C SER A 486 18.25 32.74 -21.82
N SER A 487 17.15 32.53 -22.56
CA SER A 487 17.03 33.09 -23.92
C SER A 487 15.60 33.37 -24.43
N GLY A 488 14.73 33.88 -23.56
CA GLY A 488 13.42 34.44 -23.96
C GLY A 488 13.10 35.76 -23.26
N VAL A 489 12.14 36.52 -23.80
CA VAL A 489 11.70 37.86 -23.33
C VAL A 489 11.28 37.90 -21.85
N PHE A 490 11.07 36.74 -21.21
CA PHE A 490 10.87 36.56 -19.76
C PHE A 490 12.18 36.48 -18.96
N ARG A 491 13.05 37.48 -19.15
CA ARG A 491 14.47 37.40 -18.80
C ARG A 491 14.85 37.46 -17.30
N HIS A 492 13.92 37.61 -16.35
CA HIS A 492 14.32 37.91 -14.95
C HIS A 492 13.39 37.52 -13.79
N SER A 493 12.59 36.45 -13.89
CA SER A 493 11.99 35.87 -12.68
C SER A 493 11.78 34.37 -12.83
N ALA A 494 12.70 33.58 -12.29
CA ALA A 494 12.38 32.23 -11.87
C ALA A 494 11.09 32.32 -11.03
N MET A 495 10.04 31.62 -11.42
CA MET A 495 8.79 31.62 -10.66
C MET A 495 9.04 30.92 -9.33
N THR A 496 9.38 31.70 -8.30
CA THR A 496 9.67 31.15 -6.97
C THR A 496 8.38 31.00 -6.18
N THR A 497 7.85 29.78 -6.15
CA THR A 497 6.71 29.43 -5.28
C THR A 497 7.14 29.40 -3.80
N TYR A 498 6.21 29.69 -2.88
CA TYR A 498 6.45 29.55 -1.44
C TYR A 498 6.86 28.11 -1.07
N PHE A 499 6.32 27.13 -1.80
CA PHE A 499 6.69 25.73 -1.70
C PHE A 499 8.17 25.50 -2.02
N THR A 500 8.66 26.01 -3.15
CA THR A 500 10.06 25.82 -3.56
C THR A 500 11.02 26.50 -2.58
N LYS A 501 10.71 27.71 -2.11
CA LYS A 501 11.49 28.43 -1.08
C LYS A 501 11.67 27.61 0.20
N THR A 502 10.68 26.78 0.53
CA THR A 502 10.61 26.06 1.79
C THR A 502 11.11 24.61 1.69
N ALA A 503 10.45 23.79 0.87
CA ALA A 503 10.59 22.34 0.91
C ALA A 503 11.85 21.85 0.18
N PHE A 504 12.29 22.55 -0.87
CA PHE A 504 13.41 22.13 -1.70
C PHE A 504 14.56 23.14 -1.73
N GLY A 505 14.32 24.44 -1.57
CA GLY A 505 15.38 25.44 -1.68
C GLY A 505 16.12 25.37 -3.03
N THR A 506 17.25 26.05 -3.15
CA THR A 506 18.15 25.92 -4.32
C THR A 506 18.98 24.64 -4.18
N MET A 507 18.41 23.49 -4.54
CA MET A 507 19.11 22.19 -4.56
C MET A 507 20.37 22.17 -5.46
N ASP A 508 20.50 23.14 -6.34
CA ASP A 508 21.64 23.31 -7.25
C ASP A 508 22.97 23.59 -6.53
N GLN A 509 22.96 23.82 -5.21
CA GLN A 509 24.17 24.11 -4.42
C GLN A 509 24.79 22.89 -3.72
N ILE A 510 24.33 21.66 -4.01
CA ILE A 510 24.83 20.44 -3.35
C ILE A 510 25.85 19.72 -4.25
N PRO A 511 27.13 19.54 -3.88
CA PRO A 511 28.15 18.95 -4.76
C PRO A 511 27.86 17.52 -5.24
N LEU A 512 27.03 16.75 -4.51
CA LEU A 512 26.70 15.35 -4.81
C LEU A 512 25.38 15.15 -5.57
N PHE A 513 24.43 16.09 -5.44
CA PHE A 513 23.07 16.01 -6.02
C PHE A 513 22.70 17.20 -6.92
N GLY A 514 23.51 18.26 -6.90
CA GLY A 514 23.27 19.57 -7.50
C GLY A 514 24.15 19.91 -8.70
N ASN A 515 25.08 19.03 -9.10
CA ASN A 515 25.46 19.02 -10.51
C ASN A 515 24.28 18.43 -11.27
N ASP A 516 23.80 19.08 -12.34
CA ASP A 516 22.50 18.88 -12.99
C ASP A 516 22.07 17.42 -13.30
N TYR A 517 22.98 16.45 -13.20
CA TYR A 517 22.75 15.01 -13.34
C TYR A 517 21.50 14.45 -12.65
N PHE A 518 21.40 14.45 -11.30
CA PHE A 518 20.26 13.78 -10.66
C PHE A 518 18.93 14.44 -11.05
N SER A 519 18.95 15.77 -11.17
CA SER A 519 17.76 16.52 -11.55
C SER A 519 17.31 16.26 -12.98
N ASN A 520 18.24 16.00 -13.89
CA ASN A 520 17.98 15.79 -15.32
C ASN A 520 17.69 14.33 -15.65
N TYR A 521 18.36 13.37 -14.99
CA TYR A 521 18.24 11.95 -15.30
C TYR A 521 17.21 11.20 -14.43
N ALA A 522 16.90 11.66 -13.21
CA ALA A 522 15.90 10.98 -12.37
C ALA A 522 14.50 10.90 -13.02
N PRO A 523 14.01 11.93 -13.75
CA PRO A 523 12.79 11.85 -14.58
C PRO A 523 12.74 10.67 -15.57
N LEU A 524 13.87 10.33 -16.21
CA LEU A 524 13.95 9.21 -17.16
C LEU A 524 13.60 7.87 -16.50
N LEU A 525 13.84 7.72 -15.20
CA LEU A 525 13.45 6.51 -14.47
C LEU A 525 11.93 6.31 -14.48
N ILE A 526 11.13 7.39 -14.49
CA ILE A 526 9.67 7.30 -14.62
C ILE A 526 9.30 6.73 -15.98
N VAL A 527 9.90 7.23 -17.06
CA VAL A 527 9.68 6.75 -18.44
C VAL A 527 10.05 5.27 -18.57
N ILE A 528 11.21 4.88 -18.04
CA ILE A 528 11.66 3.48 -18.03
C ILE A 528 10.66 2.61 -17.26
N LEU A 529 10.26 3.00 -16.06
CA LEU A 529 9.33 2.22 -15.25
C LEU A 529 7.94 2.12 -15.89
N CYS A 530 7.46 3.17 -16.57
CA CYS A 530 6.25 3.12 -17.39
C CYS A 530 6.39 2.05 -18.49
N GLY A 531 7.51 2.06 -19.23
CA GLY A 531 7.79 1.07 -20.28
C GLY A 531 7.82 -0.36 -19.74
N CYS A 532 8.52 -0.58 -18.63
CA CYS A 532 8.60 -1.89 -17.99
C CYS A 532 7.24 -2.38 -17.47
N THR A 533 6.44 -1.49 -16.89
CA THR A 533 5.08 -1.79 -16.42
C THR A 533 4.14 -2.08 -17.60
N TYR A 534 4.26 -1.33 -18.70
CA TYR A 534 3.44 -1.52 -19.89
C TYR A 534 3.69 -2.89 -20.55
N LEU A 535 4.95 -3.28 -20.68
CA LEU A 535 5.38 -4.56 -21.25
C LEU A 535 5.26 -5.74 -20.26
N ASN A 536 4.77 -5.51 -19.05
CA ASN A 536 4.70 -6.49 -17.95
C ASN A 536 6.06 -7.18 -17.67
N LEU A 537 7.17 -6.47 -17.85
CA LEU A 537 8.54 -6.92 -17.55
C LEU A 537 8.84 -6.97 -16.03
N GLY A 538 7.83 -6.75 -15.19
CA GLY A 538 7.98 -6.62 -13.74
C GLY A 538 8.58 -7.87 -13.09
N SER A 539 8.18 -9.07 -13.52
CA SER A 539 8.73 -10.35 -13.03
C SER A 539 10.21 -10.53 -13.39
N THR A 540 10.61 -10.10 -14.59
CA THR A 540 11.98 -10.16 -15.09
C THR A 540 12.89 -9.13 -14.41
N MET A 541 12.42 -7.89 -14.24
CA MET A 541 13.16 -6.85 -13.49
C MET A 541 13.38 -7.25 -12.03
N MET A 542 12.42 -7.92 -11.41
CA MET A 542 12.53 -8.38 -10.02
C MET A 542 13.59 -9.46 -9.86
N GLY A 543 13.78 -10.33 -10.85
CA GLY A 543 14.91 -11.27 -10.90
C GLY A 543 16.25 -10.55 -10.80
N CYS A 544 16.45 -9.46 -11.55
CA CYS A 544 17.67 -8.65 -11.49
C CYS A 544 17.79 -7.79 -10.21
N CYS A 545 16.69 -7.19 -9.74
CA CYS A 545 16.69 -6.33 -8.55
C CYS A 545 16.77 -7.11 -7.24
N SER A 546 16.25 -8.35 -7.19
CA SER A 546 16.34 -9.23 -6.00
C SER A 546 17.78 -9.59 -5.62
N ALA A 547 18.71 -9.58 -6.58
CA ALA A 547 20.14 -9.75 -6.35
C ALA A 547 20.81 -8.51 -5.72
N CYS A 548 20.29 -7.30 -5.99
CA CYS A 548 20.88 -6.02 -5.56
C CYS A 548 20.19 -5.38 -4.34
N LEU A 549 18.88 -5.59 -4.13
CA LEU A 549 18.09 -5.03 -3.03
C LEU A 549 17.14 -6.09 -2.43
N PRO A 550 17.49 -6.70 -1.28
CA PRO A 550 16.69 -7.76 -0.63
C PRO A 550 15.26 -7.37 -0.25
N CYS A 551 14.94 -6.07 -0.11
CA CYS A 551 13.56 -5.61 0.11
C CYS A 551 12.65 -5.84 -1.11
N PHE A 552 13.21 -5.91 -2.31
CA PHE A 552 12.49 -6.33 -3.53
C PHE A 552 12.53 -7.85 -3.75
N ALA A 553 13.28 -8.60 -2.92
CA ALA A 553 13.47 -10.05 -3.01
C ALA A 553 12.50 -10.87 -2.15
N ALA A 554 11.84 -10.26 -1.16
CA ALA A 554 10.65 -10.86 -0.56
C ALA A 554 9.53 -10.88 -1.63
N PRO A 555 8.57 -11.83 -1.61
CA PRO A 555 7.43 -11.89 -2.57
C PRO A 555 6.46 -10.70 -2.45
N ALA A 556 6.94 -9.59 -1.89
CA ALA A 556 6.26 -8.36 -1.62
C ALA A 556 5.78 -7.66 -2.89
N PHE A 557 6.49 -7.83 -4.02
CA PHE A 557 6.21 -7.15 -5.27
C PHE A 557 5.71 -8.16 -6.34
N SER A 558 4.81 -9.08 -5.98
CA SER A 558 4.19 -9.98 -6.98
C SER A 558 3.20 -9.21 -7.85
N PHE A 559 3.59 -8.94 -9.10
CA PHE A 559 2.79 -8.13 -10.03
C PHE A 559 1.76 -8.89 -10.85
N ASP A 560 1.82 -10.22 -10.89
CA ASP A 560 0.74 -11.02 -11.44
C ASP A 560 0.64 -12.29 -10.61
N GLU A 561 -0.55 -12.56 -10.07
CA GLU A 561 -0.92 -13.92 -9.71
C GLU A 561 -1.17 -14.60 -11.06
N ASP A 562 -0.55 -15.76 -11.36
CA ASP A 562 -0.63 -16.42 -12.68
C ASP A 562 -2.08 -16.58 -13.16
N PHE A 563 -2.54 -15.70 -14.05
CA PHE A 563 -3.92 -15.72 -14.55
C PHE A 563 -4.10 -16.90 -15.51
N SER A 564 -4.35 -18.08 -14.95
CA SER A 564 -4.55 -19.32 -15.68
C SER A 564 -6.03 -19.73 -15.71
N ASP A 565 -6.46 -20.33 -16.82
CA ASP A 565 -7.80 -20.90 -16.94
C ASP A 565 -8.06 -21.97 -15.88
N THR A 566 -7.02 -22.74 -15.49
CA THR A 566 -7.11 -23.73 -14.41
C THR A 566 -7.49 -23.11 -13.05
N ARG A 567 -6.90 -21.96 -12.68
CA ARG A 567 -7.24 -21.25 -11.44
C ARG A 567 -8.62 -20.58 -11.55
N ILE A 568 -9.00 -20.11 -12.73
CA ILE A 568 -10.35 -19.55 -12.99
C ILE A 568 -11.42 -20.64 -12.80
N ASP A 569 -11.18 -21.84 -13.31
CA ASP A 569 -12.09 -22.97 -13.17
C ASP A 569 -12.18 -23.45 -11.73
N HIS A 570 -11.04 -23.55 -11.03
CA HIS A 570 -11.03 -23.83 -9.60
C HIS A 570 -11.84 -22.80 -8.80
N GLY A 571 -11.67 -21.51 -9.11
CA GLY A 571 -12.45 -20.44 -8.51
C GLY A 571 -13.95 -20.53 -8.82
N ALA A 572 -14.32 -20.93 -10.04
CA ALA A 572 -15.71 -21.17 -10.41
C ALA A 572 -16.34 -22.32 -9.59
N GLN A 573 -15.59 -23.40 -9.35
CA GLN A 573 -16.03 -24.51 -8.51
C GLN A 573 -16.26 -24.08 -7.05
N ILE A 574 -15.34 -23.27 -6.49
CA ILE A 574 -15.48 -22.72 -5.14
C ILE A 574 -16.76 -21.88 -5.03
N ILE A 575 -16.97 -20.96 -5.98
CA ILE A 575 -18.15 -20.08 -5.98
C ILE A 575 -19.44 -20.92 -6.09
N ALA A 576 -19.46 -21.96 -6.92
CA ALA A 576 -20.61 -22.84 -7.05
C ALA A 576 -20.91 -23.60 -5.74
N ARG A 577 -19.88 -24.09 -5.04
CA ARG A 577 -20.02 -24.75 -3.73
C ARG A 577 -20.56 -23.80 -2.66
N GLU A 578 -19.99 -22.60 -2.56
CA GLU A 578 -20.43 -21.57 -1.61
C GLU A 578 -21.85 -21.07 -1.91
N LYS A 579 -22.22 -20.95 -3.18
CA LYS A 579 -23.61 -20.61 -3.59
C LYS A 579 -24.61 -21.67 -3.10
N ARG A 580 -24.26 -22.96 -3.18
CA ARG A 580 -25.12 -24.05 -2.66
C ARG A 580 -25.21 -24.01 -1.13
N ALA A 581 -24.08 -23.87 -0.45
CA ALA A 581 -24.05 -23.78 1.00
C ALA A 581 -24.87 -22.59 1.55
N LEU A 582 -24.83 -21.45 0.87
CA LEU A 582 -25.68 -20.30 1.22
C LEU A 582 -27.17 -20.60 1.02
N ALA A 583 -27.54 -21.40 0.02
CA ALA A 583 -28.92 -21.85 -0.16
C ALA A 583 -29.37 -22.80 0.98
N ASP A 584 -28.44 -23.57 1.52
CA ASP A 584 -28.65 -24.46 2.68
C ASP A 584 -28.59 -23.72 4.04
N GLY A 585 -28.49 -22.38 4.04
CA GLY A 585 -28.45 -21.56 5.26
C GLY A 585 -27.09 -21.54 5.98
N VAL A 586 -26.04 -22.11 5.38
CA VAL A 586 -24.69 -22.11 5.95
C VAL A 586 -24.05 -20.72 5.79
N PRO A 587 -23.46 -20.13 6.84
CA PRO A 587 -22.79 -18.85 6.73
C PRO A 587 -21.58 -18.91 5.79
N LEU A 588 -21.33 -17.80 5.11
CA LEU A 588 -20.30 -17.64 4.08
C LEU A 588 -18.90 -17.96 4.65
N GLY A 589 -18.12 -18.80 3.95
CA GLY A 589 -16.77 -19.16 4.37
C GLY A 589 -16.68 -20.21 5.48
N THR A 590 -17.80 -20.80 5.92
CA THR A 590 -17.80 -21.93 6.87
C THR A 590 -17.18 -23.19 6.26
N ASN A 591 -17.33 -23.38 4.94
CA ASN A 591 -16.81 -24.55 4.22
C ASN A 591 -15.29 -24.51 3.98
N LEU A 592 -14.58 -23.50 4.50
CA LEU A 592 -13.13 -23.45 4.41
C LEU A 592 -12.42 -24.67 5.01
N GLN A 593 -13.07 -25.36 5.94
CA GLN A 593 -12.56 -26.59 6.55
C GLN A 593 -12.58 -27.79 5.57
N LEU A 594 -13.49 -27.82 4.60
CA LEU A 594 -13.60 -28.90 3.61
C LEU A 594 -12.62 -28.73 2.44
N LEU A 595 -12.06 -27.52 2.28
CA LEU A 595 -11.12 -27.22 1.21
C LEU A 595 -9.71 -27.81 1.47
N SER A 596 -9.39 -28.27 2.70
CA SER A 596 -8.08 -28.87 2.99
C SER A 596 -7.92 -30.31 2.50
N GLY A 597 -9.01 -30.98 2.10
CA GLY A 597 -8.99 -32.38 1.67
C GLY A 597 -9.22 -32.62 0.19
N ALA A 598 -9.50 -31.57 -0.60
CA ALA A 598 -9.92 -31.70 -2.00
C ALA A 598 -8.85 -31.25 -3.02
N THR A 599 -7.65 -30.87 -2.56
CA THR A 599 -6.55 -30.40 -3.43
C THR A 599 -5.47 -31.44 -3.65
N SER A 600 -5.62 -32.65 -3.11
CA SER A 600 -4.85 -33.83 -3.51
C SER A 600 -5.83 -34.82 -4.12
N ASP A 601 -5.64 -35.06 -5.41
CA ASP A 601 -6.26 -36.12 -6.21
C ASP A 601 -7.70 -35.85 -6.68
N GLY A 602 -7.86 -35.90 -8.01
CA GLY A 602 -9.13 -35.73 -8.69
C GLY A 602 -10.07 -36.90 -8.48
N GLU A 603 -10.68 -36.99 -7.31
CA GLU A 603 -11.78 -37.92 -7.05
C GLU A 603 -13.15 -37.24 -7.06
N ASP A 604 -14.08 -37.92 -7.73
CA ASP A 604 -15.45 -37.52 -8.02
C ASP A 604 -16.23 -37.03 -6.80
N ALA A 605 -16.70 -35.77 -6.90
CA ALA A 605 -17.57 -35.12 -5.93
C ALA A 605 -19.03 -35.62 -5.99
N SER A 606 -19.25 -36.94 -5.89
CA SER A 606 -20.59 -37.54 -5.86
C SER A 606 -20.92 -38.33 -4.58
N ARG A 607 -20.00 -38.42 -3.61
CA ARG A 607 -20.26 -39.15 -2.35
C ARG A 607 -19.75 -38.43 -1.11
N VAL A 608 -20.46 -37.41 -0.66
CA VAL A 608 -20.43 -37.00 0.76
C VAL A 608 -21.87 -36.78 1.24
N ARG A 609 -22.50 -37.86 1.74
CA ARG A 609 -23.67 -37.74 2.61
C ARG A 609 -23.18 -37.35 4.00
N VAL A 610 -23.66 -36.22 4.49
CA VAL A 610 -23.52 -35.82 5.90
C VAL A 610 -24.25 -36.85 6.76
N GLY A 611 -23.50 -37.58 7.58
CA GLY A 611 -24.05 -38.49 8.58
C GLY A 611 -24.63 -37.71 9.75
N ALA A 612 -25.95 -37.72 9.88
CA ALA A 612 -26.63 -37.27 11.09
C ALA A 612 -26.40 -38.32 12.20
N GLY A 613 -25.82 -37.88 13.32
CA GLY A 613 -25.67 -38.68 14.53
C GLY A 613 -26.99 -38.79 15.28
N ASN A 614 -27.40 -40.04 15.54
CA ASN A 614 -28.54 -40.46 16.34
C ASN A 614 -28.57 -39.85 17.75
N SER A 615 -29.72 -39.29 18.14
CA SER A 615 -30.32 -39.50 19.46
C SER A 615 -31.69 -40.15 19.25
N GLY A 616 -31.82 -41.39 19.71
CA GLY A 616 -32.95 -42.25 19.37
C GLY A 616 -34.19 -42.01 20.22
N THR A 617 -35.35 -42.13 19.60
CA THR A 617 -36.49 -42.89 20.12
C THR A 617 -37.30 -43.45 18.95
N THR A 618 -37.40 -44.78 18.94
CA THR A 618 -38.27 -45.68 18.17
C THR A 618 -39.72 -45.15 18.06
N SER A 619 -40.45 -45.30 16.95
CA SER A 619 -41.06 -46.52 16.41
C SER A 619 -42.02 -46.05 15.28
N ARG A 620 -42.48 -46.76 14.26
CA ARG A 620 -42.36 -48.12 13.73
C ARG A 620 -43.11 -48.06 12.40
N TRP A 621 -42.58 -48.77 11.39
CA TRP A 621 -43.17 -49.05 10.09
C TRP A 621 -44.68 -49.38 10.10
N ASN A 622 -45.43 -48.89 9.11
CA ASN A 622 -46.27 -49.74 8.24
C ASN A 622 -47.06 -48.99 7.14
N ARG A 623 -46.88 -49.51 5.92
CA ARG A 623 -47.90 -49.88 4.91
C ARG A 623 -48.63 -48.84 4.04
N LEU A 624 -48.57 -49.21 2.75
CA LEU A 624 -49.59 -49.17 1.67
C LEU A 624 -49.85 -47.78 1.06
N ASN A 625 -49.41 -47.55 -0.17
CA ASN A 625 -50.03 -47.92 -1.47
C ASN A 625 -51.34 -47.18 -1.74
N ASP A 626 -51.35 -46.64 -2.96
CA ASP A 626 -52.49 -46.34 -3.83
C ASP A 626 -53.28 -45.04 -3.63
N ASP A 627 -53.17 -44.25 -4.71
CA ASP A 627 -54.27 -43.67 -5.48
C ASP A 627 -54.82 -42.27 -5.19
N ASN A 628 -54.87 -41.53 -6.32
CA ASN A 628 -55.70 -40.37 -6.67
C ASN A 628 -55.29 -39.05 -5.98
N LEU A 629 -55.04 -37.94 -6.68
CA LEU A 629 -55.51 -37.42 -7.97
C LEU A 629 -54.49 -36.42 -8.53
#